data_AF-A0A7C6KLP3-F1
#
_entry.id   AF-A0A7C6KLP3-F1
#
_cell.length_a   1.000
_cell.length_b   1.000
_cell.length_c   1.000
_cell.angle_alpha   90.00
_cell.angle_beta   90.00
_cell.angle_gamma   90.00
#
_symmetry.space_group_name_H-M   'P 1'
#
loop_
_entity.id
_entity.type
_entity.pdbx_description
1 polymer ?
#
loop_
_entity_poly.entity_id
_entity_poly.type
_entity_poly.pdbx_seq_one_letter_code
_entity_poly.pdbx_strand_id
1 'polypeptide(L)'
;MDSSRKYFEVRPKLVRAGRQSTVSIRSLFGDLKDGMEYEIKCIPVEGGPIHVARARVSRSTIKVSLPFAGEGEYSLVVQEPASSSTAGASSERTFVFSVYALEDDLWARRPFKGDLHMHSRYSDGRESPAYVAGACRRIGLDFMAVTDHGMYRPSLEAQAAYAGVKNDLRIFAGEEVHPPDNPVHIINFGGSFSLNELFRNEPDQYRSEVARLMQDLGELPAGVDRYQYASCLWCFERIRQAGGLGIFCHPYWTWSNRYYIDAALTEKLLHDVPFDALELISGYHLDEVESNMLQVARYNELRAEGKRIPIVGVSDAHGCETGSLFGWYYTIVFSPDLELTSLVASIKDLYSVAVEALPGDEPVDQQARVYGPYRLVKYARFLLREVLPLHDELCAEEGRYMLRYVAGDSEAAAKLAACEGQTWRLWERMRAAG
;
A
#
# COMPACT_ATOMS: atom_id res chain seq x y z
N MET A 1 -0.12 -23.69 2.07
CA MET A 1 -1.07 -22.83 2.80
C MET A 1 -1.31 -23.44 4.17
N ASP A 2 -0.91 -22.76 5.24
CA ASP A 2 -1.34 -23.18 6.57
C ASP A 2 -2.85 -22.93 6.68
N SER A 3 -3.63 -24.02 6.70
CA SER A 3 -5.09 -23.96 6.74
C SER A 3 -5.61 -23.47 8.09
N SER A 4 -4.75 -23.36 9.11
CA SER A 4 -5.08 -22.97 10.48
C SER A 4 -5.90 -21.67 10.58
N ARG A 5 -5.68 -20.67 9.71
CA ARG A 5 -6.44 -19.41 9.71
C ARG A 5 -7.94 -19.57 9.49
N LYS A 6 -8.37 -20.62 8.79
CA LYS A 6 -9.80 -20.91 8.60
C LYS A 6 -10.42 -21.53 9.86
N TYR A 7 -9.62 -22.21 10.67
CA TYR A 7 -10.08 -22.96 11.84
C TYR A 7 -9.93 -22.18 13.15
N PHE A 8 -9.13 -21.11 13.15
CA PHE A 8 -8.79 -20.35 14.35
C PHE A 8 -8.96 -18.85 14.17
N GLU A 9 -9.51 -18.23 15.21
CA GLU A 9 -9.50 -16.79 15.40
C GLU A 9 -8.46 -16.44 16.47
N VAL A 10 -7.38 -15.76 16.08
CA VAL A 10 -6.31 -15.31 16.99
C VAL A 10 -6.41 -13.81 17.19
N ARG A 11 -6.52 -13.36 18.44
CA ARG A 11 -6.64 -11.94 18.81
C ARG A 11 -5.90 -11.60 20.10
N PRO A 12 -5.20 -10.46 20.17
CA PRO A 12 -4.87 -9.59 19.05
C PRO A 12 -3.77 -10.21 18.18
N LYS A 13 -3.67 -9.75 16.93
CA LYS A 13 -2.53 -10.03 16.02
C LYS A 13 -1.41 -9.00 16.18
N LEU A 14 -1.73 -7.83 16.75
CA LEU A 14 -0.83 -6.70 16.95
C LEU A 14 -0.79 -6.32 18.43
N VAL A 15 0.41 -6.24 18.99
CA VAL A 15 0.67 -5.89 20.39
C VAL A 15 1.72 -4.79 20.49
N ARG A 16 1.89 -4.18 21.66
CA ARG A 16 2.97 -3.19 21.88
C ARG A 16 4.25 -3.91 22.31
N ALA A 17 5.37 -3.50 21.73
CA ALA A 17 6.70 -3.92 22.16
C ALA A 17 6.98 -3.49 23.61
N GLY A 18 7.83 -4.23 24.30
CA GLY A 18 8.20 -4.01 25.70
C GLY A 18 7.10 -4.29 26.73
N ARG A 19 5.98 -4.93 26.34
CA ARG A 19 4.82 -5.17 27.22
C ARG A 19 4.38 -6.63 27.22
N GLN A 20 3.67 -7.02 28.28
CA GLN A 20 2.87 -8.25 28.23
C GLN A 20 1.54 -7.97 27.54
N SER A 21 1.04 -8.95 26.80
CA SER A 21 -0.29 -8.89 26.20
C SER A 21 -0.97 -10.25 26.26
N THR A 22 -2.28 -10.23 26.46
CA THR A 22 -3.10 -11.44 26.48
C THR A 22 -3.56 -11.77 25.08
N VAL A 23 -3.13 -12.92 24.58
CA VAL A 23 -3.57 -13.47 23.30
C VAL A 23 -4.67 -14.51 23.56
N SER A 24 -5.75 -14.39 22.79
CA SER A 24 -6.86 -15.32 22.71
C SER A 24 -6.76 -16.11 21.40
N ILE A 25 -6.76 -17.42 21.49
CA ILE A 25 -6.75 -18.34 20.35
C ILE A 25 -8.03 -19.16 20.44
N ARG A 26 -9.02 -18.82 19.62
CA ARG A 26 -10.33 -19.46 19.60
C ARG A 26 -10.39 -20.43 18.42
N SER A 27 -10.69 -21.70 18.69
CA SER A 27 -11.06 -22.64 17.64
C SER A 27 -12.51 -22.41 17.22
N LEU A 28 -12.73 -22.36 15.91
CA LEU A 28 -14.04 -22.15 15.30
C LEU A 28 -14.77 -23.47 15.05
N PHE A 29 -14.02 -24.56 14.86
CA PHE A 29 -14.56 -25.86 14.42
C PHE A 29 -14.14 -27.06 15.28
N GLY A 30 -13.70 -26.82 16.52
CA GLY A 30 -13.50 -27.90 17.52
C GLY A 30 -12.09 -28.50 17.55
N ASP A 31 -11.11 -27.83 16.97
CA ASP A 31 -9.70 -28.22 17.00
C ASP A 31 -9.11 -28.16 18.42
N LEU A 32 -9.61 -27.27 19.28
CA LEU A 32 -9.26 -27.20 20.70
C LEU A 32 -10.29 -27.94 21.56
N LYS A 33 -9.80 -28.82 22.44
CA LYS A 33 -10.64 -29.62 23.34
C LYS A 33 -10.86 -28.89 24.67
N ASP A 34 -12.11 -28.57 24.98
CA ASP A 34 -12.47 -27.91 26.25
C ASP A 34 -12.00 -28.71 27.47
N GLY A 35 -11.48 -28.00 28.48
CA GLY A 35 -10.93 -28.59 29.70
C GLY A 35 -9.51 -29.16 29.56
N MET A 36 -9.01 -29.35 28.33
CA MET A 36 -7.62 -29.77 28.08
C MET A 36 -6.66 -28.60 28.26
N GLU A 37 -5.47 -28.87 28.78
CA GLU A 37 -4.40 -27.89 28.95
C GLU A 37 -3.40 -28.02 27.81
N TYR A 38 -3.06 -26.92 27.17
CA TYR A 38 -2.11 -26.87 26.05
C TYR A 38 -0.83 -26.15 26.49
N GLU A 39 0.30 -26.54 25.92
CA GLU A 39 1.56 -25.80 26.04
C GLU A 39 1.65 -24.77 24.91
N ILE A 40 2.01 -23.54 25.25
CA ILE A 40 2.15 -22.43 24.30
C ILE A 40 3.57 -21.89 24.41
N LYS A 41 4.31 -21.96 23.31
CA LYS A 41 5.64 -21.35 23.17
C LYS A 41 5.52 -20.06 22.39
N CYS A 42 5.96 -18.96 22.99
CA CYS A 42 6.10 -17.66 22.34
C CYS A 42 7.56 -17.48 21.95
N ILE A 43 7.83 -17.51 20.65
CA ILE A 43 9.17 -17.53 20.07
C ILE A 43 9.36 -16.24 19.26
N PRO A 44 10.25 -15.31 19.69
CA PRO A 44 10.60 -14.16 18.87
C PRO A 44 11.31 -14.63 17.60
N VAL A 45 10.84 -14.21 16.42
CA VAL A 45 11.42 -14.62 15.12
C VAL A 45 12.83 -14.05 14.94
N GLU A 46 13.08 -12.86 15.47
CA GLU A 46 14.40 -12.18 15.46
C GLU A 46 15.39 -12.77 16.47
N GLY A 47 15.00 -13.81 17.21
CA GLY A 47 15.78 -14.40 18.30
C GLY A 47 15.55 -13.71 19.64
N GLY A 48 15.95 -14.40 20.71
CA GLY A 48 15.70 -13.98 22.10
C GLY A 48 15.15 -15.12 22.96
N PRO A 49 14.77 -14.83 24.22
CA PRO A 49 14.26 -15.85 25.12
C PRO A 49 12.90 -16.38 24.67
N ILE A 50 12.78 -17.72 24.60
CA ILE A 50 11.50 -18.38 24.36
C ILE A 50 10.72 -18.38 25.67
N HIS A 51 9.48 -17.87 25.64
CA HIS A 51 8.58 -17.96 26.77
C HIS A 51 7.65 -19.14 26.60
N VAL A 52 7.53 -19.97 27.64
CA VAL A 52 6.63 -21.13 27.67
C VAL A 52 5.56 -20.90 28.72
N ALA A 53 4.30 -21.04 28.32
CA ALA A 53 3.14 -20.96 29.18
C ALA A 53 2.25 -22.19 28.97
N ARG A 54 1.37 -22.46 29.94
CA ARG A 54 0.31 -23.44 29.80
C ARG A 54 -1.03 -22.78 30.04
N ALA A 55 -2.01 -23.14 29.24
CA ALA A 55 -3.35 -22.60 29.37
C ALA A 55 -4.40 -23.66 29.08
N ARG A 56 -5.45 -23.66 29.90
CA ARG A 56 -6.59 -24.56 29.74
C ARG A 56 -7.60 -23.96 28.77
N VAL A 57 -8.10 -24.78 27.85
CA VAL A 57 -9.17 -24.37 26.93
C VAL A 57 -10.46 -24.19 27.70
N SER A 58 -11.12 -23.05 27.48
CA SER A 58 -12.47 -22.78 27.97
C SER A 58 -13.30 -22.18 26.84
N ARG A 59 -14.47 -22.76 26.57
CA ARG A 59 -15.36 -22.32 25.49
C ARG A 59 -14.61 -22.23 24.15
N SER A 60 -13.90 -23.30 23.83
CA SER A 60 -13.06 -23.46 22.63
C SER A 60 -11.96 -22.41 22.48
N THR A 61 -11.57 -21.74 23.57
CA THR A 61 -10.61 -20.63 23.55
C THR A 61 -9.47 -20.86 24.54
N ILE A 62 -8.24 -20.69 24.07
CA ILE A 62 -7.06 -20.49 24.91
C ILE A 62 -6.90 -19.00 25.15
N LYS A 63 -6.72 -18.57 26.40
CA LYS A 63 -6.27 -17.22 26.75
C LYS A 63 -4.95 -17.33 27.50
N VAL A 64 -3.93 -16.64 27.02
CA VAL A 64 -2.58 -16.69 27.58
C VAL A 64 -1.93 -15.31 27.54
N SER A 65 -1.34 -14.88 28.64
CA SER A 65 -0.58 -13.62 28.73
C SER A 65 0.89 -13.92 28.45
N LEU A 66 1.45 -13.28 27.44
CA LEU A 66 2.81 -13.53 26.95
C LEU A 66 3.61 -12.21 26.90
N PRO A 67 4.93 -12.24 27.15
CA PRO A 67 5.78 -11.07 27.00
C PRO A 67 6.21 -10.86 25.54
N PHE A 68 6.15 -9.61 25.08
CA PHE A 68 6.62 -9.19 23.77
C PHE A 68 7.73 -8.15 23.95
N ALA A 69 8.96 -8.64 24.17
CA ALA A 69 10.08 -7.84 24.65
C ALA A 69 10.56 -6.73 23.69
N GLY A 70 10.42 -6.92 22.37
CA GLY A 70 10.84 -5.96 21.36
C GLY A 70 9.96 -6.02 20.12
N GLU A 71 10.11 -5.03 19.24
CA GLU A 71 9.39 -5.01 17.98
C GLU A 71 9.81 -6.16 17.05
N GLY A 72 8.81 -6.76 16.39
CA GLY A 72 9.01 -7.85 15.45
C GLY A 72 7.92 -8.91 15.54
N GLU A 73 8.08 -9.94 14.71
CA GLU A 73 7.15 -11.06 14.68
C GLU A 73 7.49 -12.09 15.77
N TYR A 74 6.44 -12.66 16.36
CA TYR A 74 6.48 -13.74 17.33
C TYR A 74 5.64 -14.92 16.83
N SER A 75 6.25 -16.10 16.83
CA SER A 75 5.58 -17.37 16.56
C SER A 75 5.01 -17.94 17.85
N LEU A 76 3.70 -18.16 17.87
CA LEU A 76 2.98 -18.84 18.93
C LEU A 76 2.76 -20.30 18.53
N VAL A 77 3.53 -21.21 19.11
CA VAL A 77 3.42 -22.64 18.88
C VAL A 77 2.56 -23.24 19.98
N VAL A 78 1.37 -23.72 19.63
CA VAL A 78 0.40 -24.36 20.54
C VAL A 78 0.45 -25.86 20.35
N GLN A 79 0.85 -26.59 21.39
CA GLN A 79 1.04 -28.04 21.35
C GLN A 79 0.06 -28.74 22.30
N GLU A 80 -0.57 -29.80 21.80
CA GLU A 80 -1.28 -30.74 22.67
C GLU A 80 -0.30 -31.41 23.64
N PRO A 81 -0.66 -31.60 24.92
CA PRO A 81 0.16 -32.35 25.86
C PRO A 81 0.31 -33.79 25.37
N ALA A 82 1.53 -34.32 25.49
CA ALA A 82 1.85 -35.70 25.18
C ALA A 82 0.89 -36.64 25.95
N SER A 83 0.10 -37.44 25.24
CA SER A 83 -0.73 -38.45 25.90
C SER A 83 0.15 -39.58 26.41
N SER A 84 0.07 -39.89 27.70
CA SER A 84 0.60 -41.15 28.23
C SER A 84 -0.31 -42.30 27.81
N SER A 85 -0.20 -42.78 26.56
CA SER A 85 -0.80 -44.07 26.20
C SER A 85 0.03 -44.81 25.15
N THR A 86 0.38 -46.02 25.56
CA THR A 86 0.91 -47.17 24.82
C THR A 86 0.50 -47.28 23.36
N ALA A 87 1.51 -47.53 22.51
CA ALA A 87 1.44 -48.20 21.21
C ALA A 87 0.38 -47.69 20.21
N GLY A 88 0.85 -46.88 19.25
CA GLY A 88 0.19 -46.73 17.94
C GLY A 88 -0.54 -45.40 17.75
N ALA A 89 0.21 -44.38 17.35
CA ALA A 89 -0.25 -43.15 16.68
C ALA A 89 -1.23 -42.24 17.45
N SER A 90 -0.73 -41.49 18.45
CA SER A 90 -1.27 -40.16 18.74
C SER A 90 -0.35 -39.11 18.11
N SER A 91 -0.72 -38.59 16.94
CA SER A 91 -0.06 -37.40 16.38
C SER A 91 -0.35 -36.22 17.31
N GLU A 92 0.63 -35.78 18.10
CA GLU A 92 0.55 -34.53 18.86
C GLU A 92 0.27 -33.38 17.89
N ARG A 93 -0.94 -32.80 17.96
CA ARG A 93 -1.29 -31.69 17.08
C ARG A 93 -0.54 -30.45 17.53
N THR A 94 0.13 -29.82 16.57
CA THR A 94 0.82 -28.55 16.75
C THR A 94 0.18 -27.52 15.83
N PHE A 95 -0.17 -26.36 16.39
CA PHE A 95 -0.67 -25.20 15.65
C PHE A 95 0.33 -24.06 15.79
N VAL A 96 0.56 -23.31 14.72
CA VAL A 96 1.49 -22.17 14.73
C VAL A 96 0.74 -20.92 14.31
N PHE A 97 0.88 -19.85 15.09
CA PHE A 97 0.25 -18.57 14.81
C PHE A 97 1.26 -17.44 14.89
N SER A 98 1.04 -16.39 14.12
CA SER A 98 1.89 -15.19 14.13
C SER A 98 1.22 -14.05 14.89
N VAL A 99 2.00 -13.32 15.71
CA VAL A 99 1.66 -12.03 16.34
C VAL A 99 2.81 -11.06 16.10
N TYR A 100 2.53 -9.78 15.85
CA TYR A 100 3.55 -8.74 15.65
C TYR A 100 3.52 -7.72 16.79
N ALA A 101 4.67 -7.46 17.39
CA ALA A 101 4.85 -6.42 18.39
C ALA A 101 5.36 -5.14 17.71
N LEU A 102 4.80 -3.98 18.05
CA LEU A 102 5.10 -2.68 17.44
C LEU A 102 5.67 -1.69 18.48
N GLU A 103 6.67 -0.92 18.08
CA GLU A 103 7.05 0.29 18.82
C GLU A 103 5.98 1.40 18.68
N ASP A 104 6.09 2.42 19.52
CA ASP A 104 5.06 3.46 19.70
C ASP A 104 4.74 4.24 18.43
N ASP A 105 5.71 4.50 17.55
CA ASP A 105 5.50 5.25 16.32
C ASP A 105 4.66 4.46 15.29
N LEU A 106 4.91 3.16 15.12
CA LEU A 106 4.10 2.29 14.26
C LEU A 106 2.78 1.90 14.94
N TRP A 107 2.76 1.78 16.27
CA TRP A 107 1.51 1.62 17.02
C TRP A 107 0.57 2.82 16.82
N ALA A 108 1.09 4.04 16.71
CA ALA A 108 0.29 5.23 16.43
C ALA A 108 -0.24 5.29 14.98
N ARG A 109 0.17 4.37 14.11
CA ARG A 109 -0.16 4.34 12.67
C ARG A 109 -0.98 3.11 12.30
N ARG A 110 -1.61 3.18 11.14
CA ARG A 110 -2.38 2.11 10.51
C ARG A 110 -1.85 1.91 9.09
N PRO A 111 -1.80 0.67 8.59
CA PRO A 111 -1.51 0.39 7.21
C PRO A 111 -2.76 0.72 6.38
N PHE A 112 -2.60 1.59 5.39
CA PHE A 112 -3.59 1.87 4.37
C PHE A 112 -3.05 1.44 3.03
N LYS A 113 -3.81 0.61 2.32
CA LYS A 113 -3.46 0.13 0.98
C LYS A 113 -3.99 1.14 -0.05
N GLY A 114 -3.18 1.56 -1.01
CA GLY A 114 -3.65 2.50 -2.01
C GLY A 114 -2.84 2.50 -3.28
N ASP A 115 -3.41 3.13 -4.31
CA ASP A 115 -2.82 3.25 -5.63
C ASP A 115 -3.04 4.67 -6.14
N LEU A 116 -1.96 5.29 -6.60
CA LEU A 116 -1.86 6.72 -6.85
C LEU A 116 -1.73 7.02 -8.34
N HIS A 117 -1.65 6.01 -9.21
CA HIS A 117 -1.50 6.16 -10.65
C HIS A 117 -2.35 5.12 -11.39
N MET A 118 -3.44 5.58 -12.01
CA MET A 118 -4.32 4.76 -12.85
C MET A 118 -5.19 5.61 -13.77
N HIS A 119 -5.64 5.01 -14.86
CA HIS A 119 -6.31 5.71 -15.95
C HIS A 119 -7.75 5.27 -16.13
N SER A 120 -8.57 6.19 -16.64
CA SER A 120 -9.95 5.96 -17.02
C SER A 120 -10.11 6.14 -18.53
N ARG A 121 -11.31 5.92 -19.04
CA ARG A 121 -11.67 6.14 -20.45
C ARG A 121 -11.54 7.58 -20.94
N TYR A 122 -11.22 8.53 -20.06
CA TYR A 122 -11.08 9.93 -20.43
C TYR A 122 -9.68 10.27 -20.95
N SER A 123 -8.65 9.47 -20.65
CA SER A 123 -7.43 9.40 -21.46
C SER A 123 -7.45 8.14 -22.36
N ASP A 124 -6.87 7.06 -21.88
CA ASP A 124 -6.56 5.83 -22.60
C ASP A 124 -6.81 4.57 -21.77
N GLY A 125 -7.38 4.72 -20.58
CA GLY A 125 -7.98 3.63 -19.82
C GLY A 125 -9.31 3.15 -20.44
N ARG A 126 -9.92 2.13 -19.82
CA ARG A 126 -11.13 1.47 -20.36
C ARG A 126 -12.42 1.85 -19.66
N GLU A 127 -12.40 1.94 -18.34
CA GLU A 127 -13.62 2.13 -17.54
C GLU A 127 -13.87 3.60 -17.16
N SER A 128 -15.08 3.93 -16.71
CA SER A 128 -15.38 5.27 -16.21
C SER A 128 -14.69 5.53 -14.86
N PRO A 129 -14.40 6.79 -14.48
CA PRO A 129 -13.78 7.12 -13.20
C PRO A 129 -14.53 6.54 -12.00
N ALA A 130 -15.87 6.59 -12.03
CA ALA A 130 -16.72 5.99 -11.01
C ALA A 130 -16.53 4.46 -10.90
N TYR A 131 -16.42 3.76 -12.05
CA TYR A 131 -16.16 2.33 -12.04
C TYR A 131 -14.78 2.01 -11.47
N VAL A 132 -13.75 2.76 -11.89
CA VAL A 132 -12.37 2.59 -11.40
C VAL A 132 -12.32 2.68 -9.88
N ALA A 133 -12.96 3.69 -9.28
CA ALA A 133 -13.02 3.83 -7.82
C ALA A 133 -13.73 2.63 -7.12
N GLY A 134 -14.88 2.18 -7.62
CA GLY A 134 -15.54 0.99 -7.09
C GLY A 134 -14.71 -0.29 -7.24
N ALA A 135 -13.98 -0.43 -8.35
CA ALA A 135 -13.07 -1.54 -8.60
C ALA A 135 -11.85 -1.50 -7.66
N CYS A 136 -11.30 -0.32 -7.37
CA CYS A 136 -10.22 -0.12 -6.42
C CYS A 136 -10.60 -0.65 -5.03
N ARG A 137 -11.79 -0.27 -4.54
CA ARG A 137 -12.26 -0.81 -3.27
C ARG A 137 -12.41 -2.32 -3.33
N ARG A 138 -12.88 -2.87 -4.45
CA ARG A 138 -13.06 -4.31 -4.61
C ARG A 138 -11.77 -5.12 -4.47
N ILE A 139 -10.61 -4.54 -4.78
CA ILE A 139 -9.29 -5.18 -4.66
C ILE A 139 -8.55 -4.81 -3.36
N GLY A 140 -9.25 -4.23 -2.38
CA GLY A 140 -8.70 -3.95 -1.06
C GLY A 140 -8.09 -2.57 -0.87
N LEU A 141 -8.24 -1.63 -1.81
CA LEU A 141 -7.70 -0.28 -1.60
C LEU A 141 -8.55 0.50 -0.58
N ASP A 142 -7.85 1.25 0.28
CA ASP A 142 -8.37 2.22 1.24
C ASP A 142 -8.35 3.64 0.69
N PHE A 143 -7.42 3.93 -0.22
CA PHE A 143 -7.38 5.20 -0.92
C PHE A 143 -6.93 5.05 -2.36
N MET A 144 -7.34 5.98 -3.21
CA MET A 144 -6.94 6.00 -4.62
C MET A 144 -7.07 7.40 -5.23
N ALA A 145 -6.45 7.60 -6.40
CA ALA A 145 -6.76 8.71 -7.30
C ALA A 145 -6.79 8.22 -8.76
N VAL A 146 -7.77 8.69 -9.54
CA VAL A 146 -7.70 8.58 -11.00
C VAL A 146 -6.76 9.68 -11.49
N THR A 147 -5.84 9.35 -12.39
CA THR A 147 -4.78 10.25 -12.83
C THR A 147 -4.64 10.25 -14.35
N ASP A 148 -5.75 10.43 -15.06
CA ASP A 148 -5.78 10.44 -16.52
C ASP A 148 -4.74 11.42 -17.12
N HIS A 149 -4.11 11.02 -18.24
CA HIS A 149 -3.17 11.84 -19.00
C HIS A 149 -3.73 13.23 -19.32
N GLY A 150 -3.08 14.28 -18.80
CA GLY A 150 -3.43 15.66 -19.12
C GLY A 150 -4.74 16.17 -18.51
N MET A 151 -5.41 15.37 -17.66
CA MET A 151 -6.81 15.56 -17.28
C MET A 151 -7.04 15.42 -15.78
N TYR A 152 -7.47 16.51 -15.13
CA TYR A 152 -7.76 16.54 -13.69
C TYR A 152 -9.21 16.22 -13.33
N ARG A 153 -10.15 16.67 -14.17
CA ARG A 153 -11.60 16.51 -13.95
C ARG A 153 -12.07 15.06 -13.71
N PRO A 154 -11.51 14.01 -14.35
CA PRO A 154 -11.96 12.64 -14.11
C PRO A 154 -11.84 12.18 -12.64
N SER A 155 -10.80 12.61 -11.93
CA SER A 155 -10.66 12.31 -10.49
C SER A 155 -11.80 12.92 -9.66
N LEU A 156 -12.20 14.15 -9.98
CA LEU A 156 -13.33 14.83 -9.35
C LEU A 156 -14.67 14.13 -9.68
N GLU A 157 -14.80 13.58 -10.88
CA GLU A 157 -15.96 12.77 -11.27
C GLU A 157 -16.04 11.49 -10.42
N ALA A 158 -14.92 10.80 -10.21
CA ALA A 158 -14.85 9.64 -9.32
C ALA A 158 -15.27 10.00 -7.88
N GLN A 159 -14.81 11.13 -7.36
CA GLN A 159 -15.22 11.62 -6.04
C GLN A 159 -16.72 11.91 -5.98
N ALA A 160 -17.24 12.67 -6.96
CA ALA A 160 -18.64 13.06 -7.02
C ALA A 160 -19.58 11.86 -7.13
N ALA A 161 -19.17 10.79 -7.83
CA ALA A 161 -19.94 9.57 -7.99
C ALA A 161 -20.30 8.90 -6.66
N TYR A 162 -19.47 9.07 -5.63
CA TYR A 162 -19.67 8.44 -4.32
C TYR A 162 -19.91 9.42 -3.16
N ALA A 163 -19.87 10.73 -3.41
CA ALA A 163 -20.04 11.77 -2.38
C ALA A 163 -21.38 11.68 -1.61
N GLY A 164 -22.43 11.17 -2.25
CA GLY A 164 -23.78 11.05 -1.68
C GLY A 164 -24.03 9.75 -0.91
N VAL A 165 -23.05 8.84 -0.80
CA VAL A 165 -23.21 7.53 -0.17
C VAL A 165 -22.06 7.21 0.78
N LYS A 166 -22.36 6.49 1.86
CA LYS A 166 -21.34 6.02 2.80
C LYS A 166 -20.43 5.00 2.14
N ASN A 167 -19.12 5.15 2.30
CA ASN A 167 -18.13 4.16 1.92
C ASN A 167 -16.80 4.50 2.61
N ASP A 168 -15.97 3.49 2.82
CA ASP A 168 -14.68 3.58 3.50
C ASP A 168 -13.51 3.90 2.54
N LEU A 169 -13.76 3.97 1.22
CA LEU A 169 -12.73 4.33 0.23
C LEU A 169 -12.50 5.86 0.23
N ARG A 170 -11.24 6.27 0.38
CA ARG A 170 -10.85 7.67 0.21
C ARG A 170 -10.44 7.94 -1.24
N ILE A 171 -11.26 8.70 -1.96
CA ILE A 171 -11.01 9.09 -3.34
C ILE A 171 -10.40 10.49 -3.33
N PHE A 172 -9.17 10.63 -3.83
CA PHE A 172 -8.49 11.92 -3.94
C PHE A 172 -8.54 12.47 -5.36
N ALA A 173 -8.37 13.77 -5.47
CA ALA A 173 -8.12 14.40 -6.76
C ALA A 173 -6.76 13.96 -7.31
N GLY A 174 -6.61 13.96 -8.63
CA GLY A 174 -5.42 13.48 -9.30
C GLY A 174 -5.40 13.84 -10.78
N GLU A 175 -4.20 13.88 -11.33
CA GLU A 175 -3.92 13.96 -12.77
C GLU A 175 -2.50 13.42 -13.02
N GLU A 176 -2.27 12.90 -14.21
CA GLU A 176 -0.92 12.80 -14.74
C GLU A 176 -0.60 14.06 -15.55
N VAL A 177 0.44 14.75 -15.10
CA VAL A 177 0.89 16.03 -15.63
C VAL A 177 1.80 15.78 -16.82
N HIS A 178 1.47 16.40 -17.96
CA HIS A 178 2.26 16.36 -19.19
C HIS A 178 2.80 17.77 -19.45
N PRO A 179 3.99 18.13 -18.94
CA PRO A 179 4.52 19.47 -19.11
C PRO A 179 4.84 19.72 -20.59
N PRO A 180 4.51 20.91 -21.15
CA PRO A 180 4.79 21.22 -22.55
C PRO A 180 6.28 21.06 -22.87
N ASP A 181 6.58 20.41 -24.00
CA ASP A 181 7.95 20.19 -24.50
C ASP A 181 8.87 19.39 -23.54
N ASN A 182 8.28 18.60 -22.63
CA ASN A 182 9.00 17.76 -21.67
C ASN A 182 8.40 16.34 -21.69
N PRO A 183 9.20 15.27 -21.93
CA PRO A 183 8.69 13.92 -21.98
C PRO A 183 8.33 13.35 -20.60
N VAL A 184 8.79 13.96 -19.50
CA VAL A 184 8.64 13.40 -18.15
C VAL A 184 7.18 13.42 -17.70
N HIS A 185 6.67 12.25 -17.34
CA HIS A 185 5.38 12.08 -16.69
C HIS A 185 5.50 12.32 -15.18
N ILE A 186 4.52 13.04 -14.61
CA ILE A 186 4.51 13.43 -13.20
C ILE A 186 3.08 13.27 -12.64
N ILE A 187 2.91 12.54 -11.53
CA ILE A 187 1.62 12.54 -10.83
C ILE A 187 1.51 13.73 -9.89
N ASN A 188 0.37 14.43 -9.97
CA ASN A 188 -0.12 15.37 -8.96
C ASN A 188 -1.20 14.68 -8.12
N PHE A 189 -0.82 14.01 -7.02
CA PHE A 189 -1.76 13.30 -6.16
C PHE A 189 -2.32 14.21 -5.08
N GLY A 190 -3.64 14.38 -5.06
CA GLY A 190 -4.38 15.15 -4.06
C GLY A 190 -4.23 16.68 -4.16
N GLY A 191 -3.54 17.21 -5.17
CA GLY A 191 -3.41 18.65 -5.37
C GLY A 191 -4.76 19.33 -5.57
N SER A 192 -4.89 20.55 -5.06
CA SER A 192 -6.12 21.35 -5.10
C SER A 192 -6.41 22.05 -6.43
N PHE A 193 -5.47 22.02 -7.38
CA PHE A 193 -5.66 22.56 -8.73
C PHE A 193 -4.81 21.78 -9.76
N SER A 194 -5.18 21.91 -11.04
CA SER A 194 -4.55 21.20 -12.15
C SER A 194 -3.38 21.98 -12.75
N LEU A 195 -2.22 21.32 -12.89
CA LEU A 195 -1.09 21.86 -13.64
C LEU A 195 -1.36 21.82 -15.15
N ASN A 196 -2.05 20.79 -15.65
CA ASN A 196 -2.41 20.70 -17.06
C ASN A 196 -3.35 21.84 -17.49
N GLU A 197 -4.25 22.27 -16.60
CA GLU A 197 -5.07 23.48 -16.84
C GLU A 197 -4.23 24.75 -16.83
N LEU A 198 -3.23 24.88 -15.94
CA LEU A 198 -2.29 26.00 -15.98
C LEU A 198 -1.53 26.07 -17.30
N PHE A 199 -1.08 24.94 -17.84
CA PHE A 199 -0.40 24.91 -19.15
C PHE A 199 -1.32 25.37 -20.29
N ARG A 200 -2.61 25.03 -20.22
CA ARG A 200 -3.61 25.41 -21.25
C ARG A 200 -4.06 26.86 -21.13
N ASN A 201 -4.26 27.35 -19.91
CA ASN A 201 -4.88 28.65 -19.65
C ASN A 201 -3.85 29.77 -19.50
N GLU A 202 -2.65 29.46 -19.00
CA GLU A 202 -1.60 30.42 -18.67
C GLU A 202 -0.22 30.00 -19.26
N PRO A 203 -0.13 29.63 -20.56
CA PRO A 203 1.08 29.07 -21.16
C PRO A 203 2.29 30.02 -21.10
N ASP A 204 2.07 31.32 -21.29
CA ASP A 204 3.13 32.34 -21.27
C ASP A 204 3.70 32.53 -19.87
N GLN A 205 2.86 32.41 -18.83
CA GLN A 205 3.30 32.48 -17.45
C GLN A 205 4.15 31.27 -17.10
N TYR A 206 3.69 30.05 -17.43
CA TYR A 206 4.48 28.83 -17.25
C TYR A 206 5.85 28.94 -17.94
N ARG A 207 5.88 29.29 -19.23
CA ARG A 207 7.14 29.42 -19.98
C ARG A 207 8.07 30.48 -19.38
N SER A 208 7.52 31.61 -18.92
CA SER A 208 8.31 32.69 -18.30
C SER A 208 8.90 32.26 -16.96
N GLU A 209 8.16 31.54 -16.13
CA GLU A 209 8.63 31.04 -14.84
C GLU A 209 9.69 29.94 -15.01
N VAL A 210 9.51 29.01 -15.95
CA VAL A 210 10.53 28.02 -16.30
C VAL A 210 11.79 28.70 -16.84
N ALA A 211 11.67 29.71 -17.69
CA ALA A 211 12.81 30.46 -18.21
C ALA A 211 13.61 31.16 -17.10
N ARG A 212 12.95 31.65 -16.04
CA ARG A 212 13.62 32.20 -14.85
C ARG A 212 14.36 31.11 -14.09
N LEU A 213 13.72 29.96 -13.82
CA LEU A 213 14.38 28.82 -13.18
C LEU A 213 15.64 28.39 -13.95
N MET A 214 15.57 28.34 -15.28
CA MET A 214 16.72 28.02 -16.13
C MET A 214 17.92 28.97 -15.95
N GLN A 215 17.68 30.25 -15.62
CA GLN A 215 18.75 31.22 -15.37
C GLN A 215 19.44 30.95 -14.03
N ASP A 216 18.69 30.45 -13.04
CA ASP A 216 19.19 30.15 -11.71
C ASP A 216 19.87 28.77 -11.62
N LEU A 217 19.68 27.91 -12.62
CA LEU A 217 20.39 26.63 -12.70
C LEU A 217 21.91 26.87 -12.85
N GLY A 218 22.72 26.09 -12.13
CA GLY A 218 24.16 26.08 -12.36
C GLY A 218 24.55 25.40 -13.68
N GLU A 219 25.83 25.03 -13.80
CA GLU A 219 26.26 24.09 -14.83
C GLU A 219 25.56 22.74 -14.63
N LEU A 220 25.05 22.16 -15.72
CA LEU A 220 24.38 20.85 -15.69
C LEU A 220 25.30 19.78 -16.29
N PRO A 221 25.19 18.52 -15.83
CA PRO A 221 25.89 17.41 -16.46
C PRO A 221 25.59 17.29 -17.95
N ALA A 222 26.55 16.78 -18.72
CA ALA A 222 26.37 16.55 -20.15
C ALA A 222 25.15 15.64 -20.43
N GLY A 223 24.35 16.01 -21.44
CA GLY A 223 23.14 15.29 -21.83
C GLY A 223 21.86 15.74 -21.10
N VAL A 224 21.97 16.44 -19.97
CA VAL A 224 20.78 16.96 -19.27
C VAL A 224 20.19 18.14 -20.05
N ASP A 225 18.99 17.97 -20.59
CA ASP A 225 18.24 19.08 -21.16
C ASP A 225 17.82 20.07 -20.06
N ARG A 226 18.29 21.31 -20.20
CA ARG A 226 18.12 22.37 -19.20
C ARG A 226 16.67 22.79 -19.03
N TYR A 227 15.90 22.82 -20.12
CA TYR A 227 14.50 23.18 -20.09
C TYR A 227 13.69 22.08 -19.41
N GLN A 228 13.89 20.83 -19.78
CA GLN A 228 13.17 19.69 -19.21
C GLN A 228 13.42 19.56 -17.71
N TYR A 229 14.68 19.70 -17.26
CA TYR A 229 14.99 19.70 -15.84
C TYR A 229 14.30 20.87 -15.09
N ALA A 230 14.38 22.10 -15.60
CA ALA A 230 13.71 23.25 -14.98
C ALA A 230 12.18 23.11 -14.97
N SER A 231 11.60 22.54 -16.04
CA SER A 231 10.17 22.24 -16.16
C SER A 231 9.73 21.23 -15.09
N CYS A 232 10.51 20.17 -14.84
CA CYS A 232 10.26 19.24 -13.73
C CYS A 232 10.29 19.93 -12.36
N LEU A 233 11.31 20.76 -12.11
CA LEU A 233 11.41 21.53 -10.85
C LEU A 233 10.17 22.40 -10.63
N TRP A 234 9.73 23.10 -11.68
CA TRP A 234 8.52 23.92 -11.64
C TRP A 234 7.29 23.10 -11.30
N CYS A 235 7.12 21.94 -11.95
CA CYS A 235 5.96 21.07 -11.72
C CYS A 235 5.90 20.57 -10.28
N PHE A 236 7.00 20.01 -9.76
CA PHE A 236 7.00 19.50 -8.38
C PHE A 236 6.75 20.61 -7.36
N GLU A 237 7.29 21.80 -7.57
CA GLU A 237 7.02 22.93 -6.68
C GLU A 237 5.57 23.40 -6.76
N ARG A 238 4.99 23.45 -7.96
CA ARG A 238 3.60 23.86 -8.15
C ARG A 238 2.62 22.82 -7.56
N ILE A 239 2.95 21.54 -7.62
CA ILE A 239 2.18 20.47 -6.95
C ILE A 239 2.21 20.66 -5.42
N ARG A 240 3.38 20.97 -4.84
CA ARG A 240 3.47 21.27 -3.40
C ARG A 240 2.63 22.49 -3.01
N GLN A 241 2.61 23.53 -3.85
CA GLN A 241 1.73 24.70 -3.64
C GLN A 241 0.24 24.34 -3.71
N ALA A 242 -0.11 23.33 -4.52
CA ALA A 242 -1.47 22.77 -4.55
C ALA A 242 -1.79 21.92 -3.31
N GLY A 243 -0.82 21.65 -2.43
CA GLY A 243 -0.95 20.73 -1.29
C GLY A 243 -0.89 19.25 -1.67
N GLY A 244 -0.51 18.95 -2.92
CA GLY A 244 -0.41 17.59 -3.43
C GLY A 244 0.95 16.93 -3.18
N LEU A 245 1.05 15.66 -3.56
CA LEU A 245 2.28 14.89 -3.61
C LEU A 245 2.74 14.79 -5.07
N GLY A 246 3.91 15.35 -5.38
CA GLY A 246 4.51 15.24 -6.71
C GLY A 246 5.31 13.94 -6.85
N ILE A 247 4.87 13.04 -7.73
CA ILE A 247 5.50 11.73 -7.91
C ILE A 247 6.25 11.69 -9.24
N PHE A 248 7.49 11.21 -9.23
CA PHE A 248 8.26 10.97 -10.44
C PHE A 248 7.98 9.56 -11.00
N CYS A 249 7.45 9.50 -12.22
CA CYS A 249 6.86 8.28 -12.78
C CYS A 249 7.83 7.44 -13.61
N HIS A 250 7.75 6.12 -13.41
CA HIS A 250 8.32 5.05 -14.25
C HIS A 250 9.62 5.41 -15.02
N PRO A 251 10.71 5.84 -14.34
CA PRO A 251 11.91 6.42 -14.96
C PRO A 251 12.64 5.55 -15.99
N TYR A 252 12.41 4.24 -16.00
CA TYR A 252 13.04 3.29 -16.91
C TYR A 252 12.06 2.70 -17.94
N TRP A 253 10.88 3.31 -18.13
CA TRP A 253 9.94 2.86 -19.15
C TRP A 253 10.58 2.93 -20.54
N THR A 254 10.48 1.83 -21.28
CA THR A 254 11.03 1.74 -22.62
C THR A 254 9.91 1.95 -23.65
N TRP A 255 10.11 2.94 -24.50
CA TRP A 255 9.18 3.27 -25.58
C TRP A 255 9.97 3.51 -26.87
N SER A 256 9.51 2.89 -27.97
CA SER A 256 10.22 2.94 -29.26
C SER A 256 11.70 2.51 -29.19
N ASN A 257 11.97 1.41 -28.45
CA ASN A 257 13.30 0.79 -28.27
C ASN A 257 14.35 1.64 -27.53
N ARG A 258 13.93 2.58 -26.69
CA ARG A 258 14.80 3.35 -25.79
C ARG A 258 14.04 3.80 -24.54
N TYR A 259 14.73 4.28 -23.52
CA TYR A 259 14.07 5.00 -22.44
C TYR A 259 13.38 6.25 -22.99
N TYR A 260 12.14 6.48 -22.57
CA TYR A 260 11.36 7.62 -23.03
C TYR A 260 11.90 8.95 -22.47
N ILE A 261 12.49 8.92 -21.26
CA ILE A 261 13.28 10.01 -20.68
C ILE A 261 14.76 9.78 -21.02
N ASP A 262 15.48 10.85 -21.36
CA ASP A 262 16.93 10.78 -21.52
C ASP A 262 17.60 10.37 -20.21
N ALA A 263 18.51 9.39 -20.29
CA ALA A 263 19.14 8.80 -19.11
C ALA A 263 19.89 9.84 -18.25
N ALA A 264 20.47 10.88 -18.86
CA ALA A 264 21.14 11.95 -18.11
C ALA A 264 20.13 12.77 -17.27
N LEU A 265 18.95 13.05 -17.82
CA LEU A 265 17.88 13.74 -17.11
C LEU A 265 17.32 12.87 -15.97
N THR A 266 17.05 11.59 -16.22
CA THR A 266 16.62 10.64 -15.18
C THR A 266 17.61 10.58 -14.03
N GLU A 267 18.91 10.41 -14.34
CA GLU A 267 19.96 10.37 -13.33
C GLU A 267 20.02 11.67 -12.51
N LYS A 268 19.91 12.82 -13.20
CA LYS A 268 19.89 14.12 -12.54
C LYS A 268 18.70 14.28 -11.58
N LEU A 269 17.50 13.87 -11.99
CA LEU A 269 16.29 13.93 -11.16
C LEU A 269 16.40 12.98 -9.96
N LEU A 270 16.87 11.75 -10.16
CA LEU A 270 17.03 10.77 -9.08
C LEU A 270 18.08 11.19 -8.06
N HIS A 271 19.18 11.79 -8.51
CA HIS A 271 20.23 12.28 -7.61
C HIS A 271 19.78 13.51 -6.81
N ASP A 272 19.07 14.45 -7.44
CA ASP A 272 18.67 15.70 -6.78
C ASP A 272 17.39 15.57 -5.94
N VAL A 273 16.54 14.60 -6.26
CA VAL A 273 15.27 14.32 -5.58
C VAL A 273 14.36 15.57 -5.49
N PRO A 274 14.03 16.24 -6.61
CA PRO A 274 13.15 17.42 -6.57
C PRO A 274 11.66 17.06 -6.37
N PHE A 275 11.33 15.79 -6.56
CA PHE A 275 10.01 15.19 -6.35
C PHE A 275 9.76 14.83 -4.88
N ASP A 276 8.49 14.65 -4.52
CA ASP A 276 8.13 14.23 -3.16
C ASP A 276 8.15 12.71 -2.97
N ALA A 277 7.93 11.94 -4.03
CA ALA A 277 8.06 10.48 -4.04
C ALA A 277 8.49 9.94 -5.40
N LEU A 278 9.19 8.80 -5.39
CA LEU A 278 9.51 8.02 -6.58
C LEU A 278 8.50 6.88 -6.72
N GLU A 279 7.98 6.65 -7.93
CA GLU A 279 7.42 5.35 -8.27
C GLU A 279 8.56 4.32 -8.31
N LEU A 280 8.83 3.70 -7.15
CA LEU A 280 9.88 2.69 -7.06
C LEU A 280 9.46 1.44 -7.83
N ILE A 281 8.17 1.12 -7.72
CA ILE A 281 7.51 0.04 -8.43
C ILE A 281 6.39 0.69 -9.25
N SER A 282 6.52 0.65 -10.57
CA SER A 282 5.54 1.18 -11.51
C SER A 282 4.75 0.05 -12.16
N GLY A 283 3.70 0.44 -12.88
CA GLY A 283 2.93 -0.45 -13.72
C GLY A 283 3.69 -0.89 -14.95
N TYR A 284 4.20 -2.12 -14.93
CA TYR A 284 4.83 -2.74 -16.08
C TYR A 284 4.16 -4.07 -16.41
N HIS A 285 3.99 -4.39 -17.69
CA HIS A 285 3.54 -5.72 -18.06
C HIS A 285 4.61 -6.76 -17.73
N LEU A 286 4.26 -8.06 -17.76
CA LEU A 286 5.15 -9.14 -17.35
C LEU A 286 6.47 -9.18 -18.14
N ASP A 287 6.43 -8.77 -19.40
CA ASP A 287 7.59 -8.65 -20.29
C ASP A 287 8.41 -7.37 -20.06
N GLU A 288 7.93 -6.44 -19.24
CA GLU A 288 8.58 -5.15 -18.91
C GLU A 288 9.11 -5.07 -17.47
N VAL A 289 8.89 -6.11 -16.65
CA VAL A 289 9.23 -6.13 -15.20
C VAL A 289 10.72 -5.85 -14.93
N GLU A 290 11.60 -6.07 -15.91
CA GLU A 290 13.01 -5.68 -15.80
C GLU A 290 13.20 -4.18 -15.47
N SER A 291 12.26 -3.33 -15.89
CA SER A 291 12.28 -1.89 -15.60
C SER A 291 12.14 -1.64 -14.09
N ASN A 292 11.25 -2.35 -13.39
CA ASN A 292 11.16 -2.30 -11.93
C ASN A 292 12.45 -2.81 -11.26
N MET A 293 13.14 -3.80 -11.84
CA MET A 293 14.42 -4.28 -11.29
C MET A 293 15.50 -3.19 -11.35
N LEU A 294 15.58 -2.45 -12.46
CA LEU A 294 16.49 -1.31 -12.61
C LEU A 294 16.16 -0.17 -11.64
N GLN A 295 14.86 0.15 -11.46
CA GLN A 295 14.40 1.12 -10.46
C GLN A 295 14.87 0.77 -9.05
N VAL A 296 14.65 -0.49 -8.64
CA VAL A 296 15.05 -0.99 -7.32
C VAL A 296 16.56 -1.00 -7.16
N ALA A 297 17.32 -1.40 -8.19
CA ALA A 297 18.78 -1.38 -8.15
C ALA A 297 19.30 0.05 -7.93
N ARG A 298 18.88 1.01 -8.77
CA ARG A 298 19.35 2.40 -8.68
C ARG A 298 18.91 3.07 -7.37
N TYR A 299 17.69 2.82 -6.91
CA TYR A 299 17.21 3.31 -5.61
C TYR A 299 18.11 2.87 -4.44
N ASN A 300 18.57 1.61 -4.45
CA ASN A 300 19.45 1.12 -3.40
C ASN A 300 20.86 1.73 -3.47
N GLU A 301 21.40 1.97 -4.67
CA GLU A 301 22.67 2.70 -4.83
C GLU A 301 22.57 4.13 -4.27
N LEU A 302 21.53 4.87 -4.66
CA LEU A 302 21.29 6.23 -4.16
C LEU A 302 21.11 6.27 -2.64
N ARG A 303 20.43 5.27 -2.07
CA ARG A 303 20.33 5.14 -0.60
C ARG A 303 21.67 4.84 0.06
N ALA A 304 22.52 4.03 -0.56
CA ALA A 304 23.89 3.78 -0.07
C ALA A 304 24.76 5.03 -0.14
N GLU A 305 24.50 5.93 -1.10
CA GLU A 305 25.09 7.28 -1.19
C GLU A 305 24.49 8.28 -0.19
N GLY A 306 23.52 7.86 0.64
CA GLY A 306 22.90 8.67 1.67
C GLY A 306 21.67 9.47 1.23
N LYS A 307 21.14 9.22 0.03
CA LYS A 307 19.89 9.85 -0.42
C LYS A 307 18.71 9.30 0.37
N ARG A 308 17.79 10.20 0.72
CA ARG A 308 16.52 9.87 1.37
C ARG A 308 15.40 10.09 0.35
N ILE A 309 14.95 9.01 -0.29
CA ILE A 309 13.99 9.05 -1.41
C ILE A 309 12.70 8.38 -0.95
N PRO A 310 11.62 9.14 -0.69
CA PRO A 310 10.30 8.57 -0.46
C PRO A 310 9.81 7.75 -1.65
N ILE A 311 9.02 6.71 -1.38
CA ILE A 311 8.63 5.75 -2.42
C ILE A 311 7.13 5.44 -2.40
N VAL A 312 6.62 5.11 -3.58
CA VAL A 312 5.31 4.51 -3.80
C VAL A 312 5.43 3.32 -4.75
N GLY A 313 4.46 2.43 -4.67
CA GLY A 313 4.15 1.43 -5.70
C GLY A 313 2.79 1.74 -6.32
N VAL A 314 2.69 1.71 -7.64
CA VAL A 314 1.47 2.10 -8.36
C VAL A 314 1.22 1.22 -9.57
N SER A 315 -0.04 1.08 -10.00
CA SER A 315 -0.39 0.14 -11.07
C SER A 315 -0.23 0.67 -12.48
N ASP A 316 -0.32 1.99 -12.69
CA ASP A 316 -0.44 2.60 -14.02
C ASP A 316 -1.49 1.86 -14.88
N ALA A 317 -2.59 1.45 -14.24
CA ALA A 317 -3.54 0.54 -14.85
C ALA A 317 -4.43 1.28 -15.85
N HIS A 318 -4.53 0.72 -17.05
CA HIS A 318 -5.40 1.20 -18.13
C HIS A 318 -6.70 0.38 -18.26
N GLY A 319 -6.96 -0.50 -17.29
CA GLY A 319 -8.20 -1.28 -17.26
C GLY A 319 -8.30 -2.13 -16.00
N CYS A 320 -9.49 -2.17 -15.41
CA CYS A 320 -9.75 -2.89 -14.15
C CYS A 320 -10.01 -4.40 -14.37
N GLU A 321 -10.46 -4.77 -15.58
CA GLU A 321 -10.92 -6.13 -15.91
C GLU A 321 -10.06 -6.82 -16.99
N THR A 322 -8.89 -6.28 -17.30
CA THR A 322 -8.00 -6.81 -18.35
C THR A 322 -7.21 -8.03 -17.89
N GLY A 323 -7.11 -8.23 -16.57
CA GLY A 323 -6.20 -9.20 -15.97
C GLY A 323 -4.74 -8.76 -16.00
N SER A 324 -4.44 -7.48 -16.27
CA SER A 324 -3.10 -6.91 -16.31
C SER A 324 -2.99 -5.63 -15.47
N LEU A 325 -1.87 -5.43 -14.78
CA LEU A 325 -1.48 -4.23 -14.02
C LEU A 325 -2.37 -3.92 -12.79
N PHE A 326 -3.68 -3.84 -12.97
CA PHE A 326 -4.63 -3.46 -11.92
C PHE A 326 -4.55 -4.41 -10.71
N GLY A 327 -4.15 -3.87 -9.56
CA GLY A 327 -3.95 -4.62 -8.33
C GLY A 327 -2.65 -5.42 -8.24
N TRP A 328 -1.80 -5.42 -9.28
CA TRP A 328 -0.47 -6.03 -9.22
C TRP A 328 0.50 -5.20 -8.41
N TYR A 329 0.36 -3.88 -8.48
CA TYR A 329 1.27 -2.94 -7.83
C TYR A 329 0.47 -1.95 -7.00
N TYR A 330 0.95 -1.67 -5.79
CA TYR A 330 0.28 -0.74 -4.88
C TYR A 330 1.23 -0.28 -3.77
N THR A 331 0.79 0.73 -3.03
CA THR A 331 1.48 1.26 -1.86
C THR A 331 0.78 0.81 -0.59
N ILE A 332 1.53 0.45 0.45
CA ILE A 332 1.03 0.43 1.82
C ILE A 332 1.65 1.62 2.56
N VAL A 333 0.81 2.55 2.99
CA VAL A 333 1.21 3.73 3.78
C VAL A 333 0.87 3.49 5.25
N PHE A 334 1.83 3.67 6.14
CA PHE A 334 1.63 3.63 7.59
C PHE A 334 1.35 5.06 8.07
N SER A 335 0.06 5.41 8.21
CA SER A 335 -0.38 6.77 8.53
C SER A 335 -1.28 6.78 9.78
N PRO A 336 -1.32 7.87 10.57
CA PRO A 336 -2.26 7.99 11.70
C PRO A 336 -3.72 7.91 11.25
N ASP A 337 -4.05 8.46 10.09
CA ASP A 337 -5.39 8.48 9.49
C ASP A 337 -5.33 8.51 7.94
N LEU A 338 -6.51 8.51 7.30
CA LEU A 338 -6.69 8.55 5.84
C LEU A 338 -6.83 10.00 5.31
N GLU A 339 -6.48 11.03 6.07
CA GLU A 339 -6.50 12.38 5.53
C GLU A 339 -5.30 12.62 4.61
N LEU A 340 -5.51 13.40 3.55
CA LEU A 340 -4.48 13.65 2.52
C LEU A 340 -3.16 14.11 3.16
N THR A 341 -3.24 15.11 4.04
CA THR A 341 -2.06 15.67 4.72
C THR A 341 -1.26 14.62 5.50
N SER A 342 -1.94 13.69 6.18
CA SER A 342 -1.30 12.60 6.93
C SER A 342 -0.68 11.56 6.02
N LEU A 343 -1.34 11.19 4.93
CA LEU A 343 -0.81 10.25 3.93
C LEU A 343 0.44 10.83 3.24
N VAL A 344 0.36 12.07 2.77
CA VAL A 344 1.48 12.78 2.13
C VAL A 344 2.65 12.91 3.09
N ALA A 345 2.42 13.34 4.33
CA ALA A 345 3.47 13.42 5.34
C ALA A 345 4.09 12.04 5.62
N SER A 346 3.28 10.99 5.77
CA SER A 346 3.77 9.64 6.04
C SER A 346 4.61 9.09 4.89
N ILE A 347 4.21 9.27 3.64
CA ILE A 347 5.00 8.87 2.47
C ILE A 347 6.35 9.61 2.49
N LYS A 348 6.32 10.95 2.58
CA LYS A 348 7.53 11.80 2.63
C LYS A 348 8.43 11.46 3.81
N ASP A 349 7.86 10.92 4.89
CA ASP A 349 8.58 10.48 6.06
C ASP A 349 9.15 9.05 5.99
N LEU A 350 9.06 8.40 4.82
CA LEU A 350 9.43 7.01 4.60
C LEU A 350 8.61 6.02 5.44
N TYR A 351 7.37 6.36 5.78
CA TYR A 351 6.38 5.44 6.34
C TYR A 351 5.52 4.81 5.24
N SER A 352 6.13 4.41 4.13
CA SER A 352 5.48 3.67 3.05
C SER A 352 6.35 2.52 2.54
N VAL A 353 5.70 1.53 1.94
CA VAL A 353 6.35 0.48 1.15
C VAL A 353 5.65 0.36 -0.20
N ALA A 354 6.43 0.05 -1.24
CA ALA A 354 5.94 -0.32 -2.56
C ALA A 354 5.80 -1.84 -2.63
N VAL A 355 4.68 -2.33 -3.15
CA VAL A 355 4.38 -3.76 -3.25
C VAL A 355 4.23 -4.17 -4.70
N GLU A 356 4.85 -5.28 -5.06
CA GLU A 356 4.71 -5.99 -6.34
C GLU A 356 4.12 -7.38 -6.08
N ALA A 357 2.95 -7.64 -6.65
CA ALA A 357 2.14 -8.84 -6.51
C ALA A 357 1.74 -9.36 -7.90
N LEU A 358 2.73 -9.90 -8.62
CA LEU A 358 2.54 -10.34 -10.01
C LEU A 358 1.62 -11.56 -10.11
N PRO A 359 0.93 -11.75 -11.23
CA PRO A 359 0.16 -12.97 -11.50
C PRO A 359 1.11 -14.18 -11.54
N GLY A 360 0.65 -15.32 -11.02
CA GLY A 360 1.46 -16.53 -10.91
C GLY A 360 2.31 -16.62 -9.64
N ASP A 361 2.50 -15.51 -8.90
CA ASP A 361 3.08 -15.48 -7.56
C ASP A 361 2.03 -15.95 -6.51
N GLU A 362 1.38 -17.11 -6.74
CA GLU A 362 0.30 -17.60 -5.88
C GLU A 362 0.80 -18.53 -4.73
N PRO A 363 0.36 -18.31 -3.48
CA PRO A 363 -0.60 -17.28 -3.09
C PRO A 363 0.08 -15.93 -2.84
N VAL A 364 -0.57 -14.86 -3.30
CA VAL A 364 -0.05 -13.48 -3.29
C VAL A 364 0.40 -13.05 -1.88
N ASP A 365 -0.34 -13.47 -0.84
CA ASP A 365 -0.03 -13.19 0.57
C ASP A 365 1.34 -13.74 1.02
N GLN A 366 1.90 -14.69 0.28
CA GLN A 366 3.19 -15.32 0.56
C GLN A 366 4.28 -14.93 -0.43
N GLN A 367 3.94 -14.51 -1.65
CA GLN A 367 4.95 -14.29 -2.69
C GLN A 367 5.13 -12.83 -3.11
N ALA A 368 4.21 -11.92 -2.75
CA ALA A 368 4.34 -10.50 -3.07
C ALA A 368 5.68 -9.91 -2.54
N ARG A 369 6.39 -9.21 -3.42
CA ARG A 369 7.66 -8.55 -3.12
C ARG A 369 7.36 -7.18 -2.54
N VAL A 370 8.06 -6.81 -1.47
CA VAL A 370 7.82 -5.57 -0.73
C VAL A 370 9.12 -4.81 -0.63
N TYR A 371 9.10 -3.54 -1.03
CA TYR A 371 10.26 -2.67 -1.13
C TYR A 371 10.08 -1.43 -0.26
N GLY A 372 11.14 -1.02 0.43
CA GLY A 372 11.14 0.14 1.33
C GLY A 372 12.09 -0.03 2.50
N PRO A 373 11.94 0.79 3.56
CA PRO A 373 12.73 0.63 4.78
C PRO A 373 12.54 -0.77 5.36
N TYR A 374 13.65 -1.45 5.66
CA TYR A 374 13.65 -2.87 6.07
C TYR A 374 12.69 -3.17 7.24
N ARG A 375 12.62 -2.27 8.23
CA ARG A 375 11.67 -2.33 9.34
C ARG A 375 10.21 -2.45 8.87
N LEU A 376 9.81 -1.62 7.91
CA LEU A 376 8.46 -1.61 7.34
C LEU A 376 8.21 -2.80 6.43
N VAL A 377 9.23 -3.25 5.68
CA VAL A 377 9.15 -4.47 4.85
C VAL A 377 8.77 -5.67 5.72
N LYS A 378 9.42 -5.87 6.87
CA LYS A 378 9.07 -6.95 7.81
C LYS A 378 7.62 -6.86 8.27
N TYR A 379 7.18 -5.66 8.63
CA TYR A 379 5.82 -5.47 9.14
C TYR A 379 4.75 -5.64 8.04
N ALA A 380 4.97 -5.06 6.86
CA ALA A 380 4.10 -5.22 5.70
C ALA A 380 3.97 -6.70 5.27
N ARG A 381 5.06 -7.47 5.31
CA ARG A 381 5.04 -8.91 5.03
C ARG A 381 4.20 -9.70 6.04
N PHE A 382 4.25 -9.33 7.33
CA PHE A 382 3.32 -9.89 8.32
C PHE A 382 1.88 -9.51 8.00
N LEU A 383 1.61 -8.24 7.68
CA LEU A 383 0.26 -7.75 7.37
C LEU A 383 -0.34 -8.44 6.15
N LEU A 384 0.42 -8.56 5.06
CA LEU A 384 0.01 -9.26 3.84
C LEU A 384 -0.41 -10.70 4.11
N ARG A 385 0.28 -11.38 5.03
CA ARG A 385 -0.06 -12.74 5.45
C ARG A 385 -1.26 -12.75 6.38
N GLU A 386 -1.23 -11.99 7.46
CA GLU A 386 -2.05 -12.25 8.65
C GLU A 386 -3.28 -11.34 8.80
N VAL A 387 -3.29 -10.18 8.12
CA VAL A 387 -4.28 -9.12 8.38
C VAL A 387 -4.98 -8.67 7.10
N LEU A 388 -4.22 -8.34 6.05
CA LEU A 388 -4.75 -7.80 4.79
C LEU A 388 -5.69 -8.76 4.04
N PRO A 389 -5.56 -10.10 4.10
CA PRO A 389 -6.55 -10.97 3.45
C PRO A 389 -7.96 -10.80 4.04
N LEU A 390 -8.07 -10.62 5.36
CA LEU A 390 -9.34 -10.36 6.04
C LEU A 390 -9.88 -8.96 5.72
N HIS A 391 -8.98 -8.00 5.56
CA HIS A 391 -9.30 -6.65 5.15
C HIS A 391 -9.87 -6.62 3.73
N ASP A 392 -9.15 -7.25 2.79
CA ASP A 392 -9.47 -7.24 1.38
C ASP A 392 -10.79 -7.98 1.10
N GLU A 393 -11.16 -9.00 1.89
CA GLU A 393 -12.49 -9.63 1.84
C GLU A 393 -13.64 -8.64 2.15
N LEU A 394 -13.47 -7.79 3.17
CA LEU A 394 -14.46 -6.77 3.55
C LEU A 394 -14.56 -5.69 2.46
N CYS A 395 -13.41 -5.25 1.95
CA CYS A 395 -13.32 -4.28 0.86
C CYS A 395 -13.95 -4.82 -0.44
N ALA A 396 -13.74 -6.10 -0.74
CA ALA A 396 -14.32 -6.76 -1.90
C ALA A 396 -15.85 -6.69 -1.88
N GLU A 397 -16.48 -6.90 -0.73
CA GLU A 397 -17.92 -6.75 -0.56
C GLU A 397 -18.38 -5.31 -0.77
N GLU A 398 -17.71 -4.36 -0.12
CA GLU A 398 -18.04 -2.94 -0.24
C GLU A 398 -17.88 -2.43 -1.67
N GLY A 399 -16.78 -2.77 -2.36
CA GLY A 399 -16.54 -2.39 -3.75
C GLY A 399 -17.60 -2.96 -4.71
N ARG A 400 -18.11 -4.17 -4.46
CA ARG A 400 -19.26 -4.72 -5.22
C ARG A 400 -20.51 -3.85 -5.04
N TYR A 401 -20.79 -3.37 -3.83
CA TYR A 401 -21.91 -2.47 -3.60
C TYR A 401 -21.67 -1.07 -4.18
N MET A 402 -20.42 -0.56 -4.16
CA MET A 402 -20.06 0.68 -4.84
C MET A 402 -20.33 0.61 -6.34
N LEU A 403 -19.99 -0.51 -7.00
CA LEU A 403 -20.29 -0.69 -8.41
C LEU A 403 -21.78 -0.82 -8.71
N ARG A 404 -22.53 -1.54 -7.87
CA ARG A 404 -24.00 -1.64 -7.99
C ARG A 404 -24.66 -0.26 -7.84
N TYR A 405 -24.17 0.55 -6.91
CA TYR A 405 -24.68 1.90 -6.68
C TYR A 405 -24.56 2.78 -7.94
N VAL A 406 -23.38 2.83 -8.57
CA VAL A 406 -23.19 3.62 -9.80
C VAL A 406 -23.88 3.01 -11.02
N ALA A 407 -24.23 1.72 -10.97
CA ALA A 407 -25.09 1.07 -11.95
C ALA A 407 -26.59 1.35 -11.74
N GLY A 408 -26.98 2.11 -10.72
CA GLY A 408 -28.37 2.53 -10.46
C GLY A 408 -29.18 1.57 -9.59
N ASP A 409 -28.54 0.66 -8.86
CA ASP A 409 -29.21 -0.24 -7.92
C ASP A 409 -29.69 0.51 -6.66
N SER A 410 -31.02 0.57 -6.49
CA SER A 410 -31.67 1.26 -5.37
C SER A 410 -31.36 0.68 -3.99
N GLU A 411 -30.93 -0.59 -3.89
CA GLU A 411 -30.60 -1.22 -2.61
C GLU A 411 -29.15 -0.98 -2.19
N ALA A 412 -28.28 -0.61 -3.13
CA ALA A 412 -26.83 -0.56 -2.89
C ALA A 412 -26.44 0.47 -1.82
N ALA A 413 -27.12 1.61 -1.74
CA ALA A 413 -26.84 2.64 -0.74
C ALA A 413 -27.06 2.13 0.70
N ALA A 414 -28.11 1.35 0.94
CA ALA A 414 -28.39 0.78 2.26
C ALA A 414 -27.35 -0.30 2.62
N LYS A 415 -26.88 -1.08 1.64
CA LYS A 415 -25.82 -2.07 1.84
C LYS A 415 -24.48 -1.42 2.16
N LEU A 416 -24.14 -0.35 1.44
CA LEU A 416 -22.94 0.45 1.70
C LEU A 416 -22.95 1.05 3.11
N ALA A 417 -24.07 1.61 3.56
CA ALA A 417 -24.20 2.11 4.93
C ALA A 417 -24.00 1.02 6.00
N ALA A 418 -24.34 -0.23 5.71
CA ALA A 418 -24.08 -1.35 6.62
C ALA A 418 -22.59 -1.76 6.68
N CYS A 419 -21.83 -1.50 5.60
CA CYS A 419 -20.39 -1.74 5.53
C CYS A 419 -19.57 -0.66 6.24
N GLU A 420 -20.06 0.57 6.39
CA GLU A 420 -19.31 1.72 6.93
C GLU A 420 -18.50 1.39 8.19
N GLY A 421 -17.20 1.66 8.16
CA GLY A 421 -16.23 1.45 9.24
C GLY A 421 -15.87 -0.01 9.50
N GLN A 422 -16.15 -0.95 8.59
CA GLN A 422 -15.87 -2.37 8.82
C GLN A 422 -14.37 -2.68 8.87
N THR A 423 -13.56 -2.03 8.02
CA THR A 423 -12.10 -2.22 8.02
C THR A 423 -11.49 -1.60 9.27
N TRP A 424 -12.03 -0.45 9.72
CA TRP A 424 -11.68 0.14 11.01
C TRP A 424 -11.97 -0.82 12.17
N ARG A 425 -13.18 -1.40 12.23
CA ARG A 425 -13.55 -2.38 13.28
C ARG A 425 -12.71 -3.64 13.20
N LEU A 426 -12.31 -4.08 12.00
CA LEU A 426 -11.35 -5.17 11.84
C LEU A 426 -10.01 -4.81 12.48
N TRP A 427 -9.45 -3.64 12.15
CA TRP A 427 -8.19 -3.16 12.69
C TRP A 427 -8.18 -3.08 14.21
N GLU A 428 -9.20 -2.48 14.82
CA GLU A 428 -9.34 -2.41 16.29
C GLU A 428 -9.37 -3.79 16.93
N ARG A 429 -10.03 -4.78 16.30
CA ARG A 429 -10.03 -6.18 16.79
C ARG A 429 -8.69 -6.87 16.65
N MET A 430 -7.85 -6.44 15.72
CA MET A 430 -6.50 -7.00 15.52
C MET A 430 -5.49 -6.46 16.53
N ARG A 431 -5.80 -5.36 17.23
CA ARG A 431 -4.89 -4.73 18.19
C ARG A 431 -5.24 -5.07 19.63
N ALA A 432 -4.21 -5.18 20.47
CA ALA A 432 -4.40 -5.23 21.91
C ALA A 432 -5.12 -3.96 22.39
N ALA A 433 -6.07 -4.12 23.32
CA ALA A 433 -6.63 -2.97 24.04
C ALA A 433 -5.49 -2.24 24.78
N GLY A 434 -5.50 -0.91 24.69
CA GLY A 434 -4.47 -0.02 25.21
C GLY A 434 -4.33 -0.03 26.73
#